data_AF-A0A4R8KLA5-F1
#
_entry.id   AF-A0A4R8KLA5-F1
#
_cell.length_a   1.000
_cell.length_b   1.000
_cell.length_c   1.000
_cell.angle_alpha   90.00
_cell.angle_beta   90.00
_cell.angle_gamma   90.00
#
_symmetry.space_group_name_H-M   'P 1'
#
loop_
_entity.id
_entity.type
_entity.pdbx_description
1 polymer ?
#
loop_
_entity_poly.entity_id
_entity_poly.type
_entity_poly.pdbx_seq_one_letter_code
_entity_poly.pdbx_strand_id
1 'polypeptide(L)'
;MADFEDVRRELENLSIFMSKDLGGRNVIEIITVPLPEGIKDELYFQKLVAWCYVAFVEVFPIPLKQLANLIRANDGAGHRLLVETKDVVQALRTLRSHNLAKKSVSNQRQIALAEAWFVSNGGLPLSWEACCTSLAGRVLEVFRLLGVTWKDAVASEDDRAIFLENLLLAIDGDWPAHAFDAAVAEAATSIGLVDFDVVAYRLTRIENWRKLAALFCDREVAMQAITRAITQELKTIFGSD
;
A
#
# COMPACT_ATOMS: atom_id res chain seq x y z
N MET A 1 23.56 4.17 14.25
CA MET A 1 22.60 4.95 13.44
C MET A 1 21.87 3.95 12.58
N ALA A 2 20.54 4.05 12.49
CA ALA A 2 19.77 3.19 11.59
C ALA A 2 20.18 3.45 10.13
N ASP A 3 20.27 2.39 9.34
CA ASP A 3 20.46 2.47 7.90
C ASP A 3 19.32 1.80 7.14
N PHE A 4 19.39 1.83 5.81
CA PHE A 4 18.38 1.18 4.97
C PHE A 4 18.34 -0.35 5.15
N GLU A 5 19.48 -0.97 5.44
CA GLU A 5 19.57 -2.42 5.59
C GLU A 5 18.84 -2.87 6.86
N ASP A 6 18.90 -2.08 7.93
CA ASP A 6 18.06 -2.28 9.12
C ASP A 6 16.57 -2.25 8.78
N VAL A 7 16.14 -1.27 7.98
CA VAL A 7 14.74 -1.11 7.56
C VAL A 7 14.28 -2.31 6.73
N ARG A 8 15.09 -2.70 5.73
CA ARG A 8 14.81 -3.83 4.85
C ARG A 8 14.67 -5.13 5.65
N ARG A 9 15.64 -5.38 6.53
CA ARG A 9 15.66 -6.55 7.40
C ARG A 9 14.43 -6.60 8.33
N GLU A 10 13.99 -5.48 8.86
CA GLU A 10 12.80 -5.46 9.74
C GLU A 10 11.52 -5.78 8.97
N LEU A 11 11.38 -5.28 7.73
CA LEU A 11 10.26 -5.64 6.87
C LEU A 11 10.30 -7.13 6.48
N GLU A 12 11.47 -7.67 6.17
CA GLU A 12 11.66 -9.09 5.88
C GLU A 12 11.30 -9.98 7.08
N ASN A 13 11.74 -9.59 8.29
CA ASN A 13 11.36 -10.27 9.52
C ASN A 13 9.84 -10.28 9.71
N LEU A 14 9.18 -9.14 9.49
CA LEU A 14 7.73 -9.03 9.54
C LEU A 14 7.07 -9.98 8.54
N SER A 15 7.56 -10.01 7.30
CA SER A 15 7.07 -10.92 6.25
C SER A 15 7.21 -12.39 6.65
N ILE A 16 8.35 -12.79 7.23
CA ILE A 16 8.60 -14.15 7.68
C ILE A 16 7.65 -14.54 8.80
N PHE A 17 7.45 -13.67 9.80
CA PHE A 17 6.52 -13.93 10.90
C PHE A 17 5.08 -14.07 10.40
N MET A 18 4.62 -13.14 9.57
CA MET A 18 3.27 -13.20 8.98
C MET A 18 3.07 -14.47 8.17
N SER A 19 4.02 -14.80 7.28
CA SER A 19 3.93 -15.99 6.44
C SER A 19 3.87 -17.27 7.27
N LYS A 20 4.69 -17.38 8.32
CA LYS A 20 4.66 -18.52 9.24
C LYS A 20 3.29 -18.69 9.91
N ASP A 21 2.73 -17.61 10.43
CA ASP A 21 1.46 -17.67 11.16
C ASP A 21 0.25 -17.88 10.23
N LEU A 22 0.38 -17.50 8.96
CA LEU A 22 -0.64 -17.66 7.91
C LEU A 22 -0.42 -18.93 7.06
N GLY A 23 0.24 -19.95 7.61
CA GLY A 23 0.39 -21.26 6.95
C GLY A 23 1.26 -21.25 5.69
N GLY A 24 2.24 -20.34 5.62
CA GLY A 24 3.16 -20.19 4.49
C GLY A 24 2.68 -19.22 3.41
N ARG A 25 1.54 -18.56 3.60
CA ARG A 25 1.03 -17.56 2.65
C ARG A 25 1.83 -16.26 2.73
N ASN A 26 2.41 -15.85 1.60
CA ASN A 26 3.06 -14.54 1.50
C ASN A 26 2.02 -13.44 1.33
N VAL A 27 1.98 -12.52 2.29
CA VAL A 27 1.04 -11.37 2.32
C VAL A 27 1.75 -10.02 2.23
N ILE A 28 3.08 -10.05 2.16
CA ILE A 28 3.92 -8.91 1.82
C ILE A 28 4.55 -9.24 0.47
N GLU A 29 4.23 -8.42 -0.53
CA GLU A 29 4.77 -8.54 -1.88
C GLU A 29 6.25 -8.10 -1.94
N ILE A 30 6.95 -8.58 -2.96
CA ILE A 30 8.35 -8.23 -3.19
C ILE A 30 8.42 -6.79 -3.72
N ILE A 31 9.25 -5.96 -3.08
CA ILE A 31 9.56 -4.62 -3.56
C ILE A 31 10.56 -4.72 -4.71
N THR A 32 10.17 -4.24 -5.90
CA THR A 32 10.97 -4.34 -7.13
C THR A 32 11.66 -3.03 -7.54
N VAL A 33 11.38 -1.92 -6.84
CA VAL A 33 12.04 -0.64 -7.12
C VAL A 33 13.53 -0.67 -6.74
N PRO A 34 14.39 0.12 -7.41
CA PRO A 34 15.82 0.12 -7.13
C PRO A 34 16.14 0.40 -5.66
N LEU A 35 17.05 -0.39 -5.09
CA LEU A 35 17.49 -0.22 -3.71
C LEU A 35 18.39 1.02 -3.57
N PRO A 36 18.32 1.76 -2.45
CA PRO A 36 19.27 2.82 -2.14
C PRO A 36 20.63 2.20 -1.79
N GLU A 37 21.58 2.33 -2.71
CA GLU A 37 22.94 1.77 -2.61
C GLU A 37 23.98 2.87 -2.75
N GLY A 38 25.16 2.67 -2.17
CA GLY A 38 26.30 3.58 -2.27
C GLY A 38 26.31 4.69 -1.21
N ILE A 39 26.77 5.88 -1.60
CA ILE A 39 26.93 7.03 -0.72
C ILE A 39 25.55 7.65 -0.44
N LYS A 40 25.30 8.10 0.80
CA LYS A 40 24.05 8.75 1.22
C LYS A 40 23.91 10.18 0.67
N ASP A 41 23.86 10.29 -0.65
CA ASP A 41 23.64 11.52 -1.41
C ASP A 41 22.15 11.72 -1.76
N GLU A 42 21.87 12.71 -2.61
CA GLU A 42 20.50 12.98 -3.05
C GLU A 42 19.86 11.80 -3.80
N LEU A 43 20.63 11.07 -4.61
CA LEU A 43 20.12 9.93 -5.36
C LEU A 43 19.77 8.77 -4.42
N TYR A 44 20.61 8.50 -3.43
CA TYR A 44 20.30 7.55 -2.37
C TYR A 44 19.00 7.93 -1.65
N PHE A 45 18.85 9.20 -1.28
CA PHE A 45 17.64 9.70 -0.62
C PHE A 45 16.39 9.49 -1.49
N GLN A 46 16.45 9.78 -2.78
CA GLN A 46 15.32 9.57 -3.70
C GLN A 46 14.92 8.09 -3.81
N LYS A 47 15.89 7.19 -3.93
CA LYS A 47 15.65 5.74 -3.95
C LYS A 47 15.05 5.26 -2.63
N LEU A 48 15.54 5.76 -1.50
CA LEU A 48 15.00 5.46 -0.17
C LEU A 48 13.54 5.88 -0.06
N VAL A 49 13.20 7.11 -0.47
CA VAL A 49 11.81 7.61 -0.48
C VAL A 49 10.91 6.75 -1.35
N ALA A 50 11.35 6.39 -2.57
CA ALA A 50 10.59 5.53 -3.47
C ALA A 50 10.35 4.14 -2.87
N TRP A 51 11.38 3.52 -2.30
CA TRP A 51 11.27 2.23 -1.64
C TRP A 51 10.31 2.29 -0.44
N CYS A 52 10.43 3.29 0.44
CA CYS A 52 9.54 3.46 1.59
C CYS A 52 8.08 3.68 1.17
N TYR A 53 7.86 4.40 0.07
CA TYR A 53 6.52 4.60 -0.46
C TYR A 53 5.88 3.27 -0.89
N VAL A 54 6.60 2.48 -1.70
CA VAL A 54 6.15 1.16 -2.13
C VAL A 54 5.90 0.26 -0.91
N ALA A 55 6.81 0.29 0.07
CA ALA A 55 6.68 -0.44 1.34
C ALA A 55 5.38 -0.14 2.09
N PHE A 56 4.98 1.13 2.21
CA PHE A 56 3.79 1.52 2.97
C PHE A 56 2.47 1.47 2.22
N VAL A 57 2.51 1.45 0.89
CA VAL A 57 1.31 1.66 0.07
C VAL A 57 0.99 0.47 -0.82
N GLU A 58 1.99 -0.21 -1.35
CA GLU A 58 1.81 -1.18 -2.42
C GLU A 58 1.94 -2.62 -1.93
N VAL A 59 2.93 -2.93 -1.10
CA VAL A 59 3.28 -4.35 -0.86
C VAL A 59 2.49 -5.09 0.21
N PHE A 60 1.82 -4.42 1.15
CA PHE A 60 0.95 -5.10 2.13
C PHE A 60 -0.18 -4.21 2.69
N PRO A 61 -1.00 -3.57 1.83
CA PRO A 61 -2.00 -2.60 2.28
C PRO A 61 -3.03 -3.18 3.26
N ILE A 62 -3.44 -4.44 3.08
CA ILE A 62 -4.43 -5.09 3.93
C ILE A 62 -3.87 -5.44 5.31
N PRO A 63 -2.74 -6.19 5.45
CA PRO A 63 -2.13 -6.41 6.76
C PRO A 63 -1.76 -5.10 7.47
N LEU A 64 -1.23 -4.11 6.74
CA LEU A 64 -0.91 -2.80 7.31
C LEU A 64 -2.13 -2.11 7.92
N LYS A 65 -3.27 -2.13 7.22
CA LYS A 65 -4.51 -1.53 7.72
C LYS A 65 -5.02 -2.21 8.99
N GLN A 66 -4.93 -3.54 9.06
CA GLN A 66 -5.33 -4.28 10.26
C GLN A 66 -4.43 -3.95 11.44
N LEU A 67 -3.10 -3.97 11.25
CA LEU A 67 -2.15 -3.57 12.28
C LEU A 67 -2.33 -2.11 12.71
N ALA A 68 -2.56 -1.19 11.77
CA ALA A 68 -2.82 0.20 12.07
C ALA A 68 -4.07 0.38 12.95
N ASN A 69 -5.11 -0.44 12.74
CA ASN A 69 -6.31 -0.42 13.58
C ASN A 69 -6.04 -0.91 15.00
N LEU A 70 -5.24 -1.97 15.16
CA LEU A 70 -4.82 -2.46 16.47
C LEU A 70 -3.97 -1.43 17.21
N ILE A 71 -2.98 -0.83 16.53
CA ILE A 71 -2.17 0.25 17.08
C ILE A 71 -3.07 1.42 17.48
N ARG A 72 -4.03 1.83 16.64
CA ARG A 72 -4.97 2.91 16.98
C ARG A 72 -5.78 2.64 18.25
N ALA A 73 -6.16 1.38 18.48
CA ALA A 73 -6.93 0.99 19.65
C ALA A 73 -6.08 0.95 20.94
N ASN A 74 -4.82 0.54 20.83
CA ASN A 74 -3.98 0.19 21.99
C ASN A 74 -2.81 1.15 22.25
N ASP A 75 -2.31 1.85 21.23
CA ASP A 75 -1.16 2.75 21.28
C ASP A 75 -1.36 4.00 20.38
N GLY A 76 -1.93 5.04 20.99
CA GLY A 76 -2.16 6.32 20.30
C GLY A 76 -0.88 7.04 19.84
N ALA A 77 0.25 6.82 20.54
CA ALA A 77 1.53 7.40 20.16
C ALA A 77 2.12 6.68 18.95
N GLY A 78 2.12 5.35 18.96
CA GLY A 78 2.52 4.52 17.82
C GLY A 78 1.65 4.78 16.58
N HIS A 79 0.35 4.97 16.76
CA HIS A 79 -0.54 5.29 15.63
C HIS A 79 -0.18 6.63 15.00
N ARG A 80 0.12 7.64 15.83
CA ARG A 80 0.60 8.94 15.35
C ARG A 80 1.92 8.81 14.61
N LEU A 81 2.89 8.06 15.15
CA LEU A 81 4.17 7.78 14.49
C LEU A 81 3.95 7.16 13.11
N LEU A 82 3.09 6.14 13.00
CA LEU A 82 2.76 5.49 11.74
C LEU A 82 2.17 6.47 10.72
N VAL A 83 1.12 7.22 11.12
CA VAL A 83 0.43 8.16 10.22
C VAL A 83 1.36 9.26 9.74
N GLU A 84 2.06 9.93 10.66
CA GLU A 84 2.97 11.01 10.29
C GLU A 84 4.13 10.52 9.40
N THR A 85 4.64 9.30 9.64
CA THR A 85 5.71 8.72 8.81
C THR A 85 5.20 8.46 7.40
N LYS A 86 3.99 7.91 7.25
CA LYS A 86 3.36 7.71 5.93
C LYS A 86 3.13 9.03 5.21
N ASP A 87 2.63 10.04 5.92
CA ASP A 87 2.39 11.38 5.35
C ASP A 87 3.70 12.04 4.88
N VAL A 88 4.78 11.91 5.67
CA VAL A 88 6.12 12.39 5.29
C VAL A 88 6.63 11.67 4.04
N VAL A 89 6.57 10.33 4.00
CA VAL A 89 7.02 9.56 2.84
C VAL A 89 6.23 9.95 1.58
N GLN A 90 4.91 10.09 1.70
CA GLN A 90 4.05 10.56 0.62
C GLN A 90 4.43 11.97 0.15
N ALA A 91 4.68 12.90 1.08
CA ALA A 91 5.06 14.27 0.76
C ALA A 91 6.41 14.36 0.06
N LEU A 92 7.42 13.65 0.58
CA LEU A 92 8.75 13.56 -0.02
C LEU A 92 8.66 12.95 -1.43
N ARG A 93 7.90 11.86 -1.60
CA ARG A 93 7.68 11.24 -2.92
C ARG A 93 6.99 12.21 -3.88
N THR A 94 5.98 12.92 -3.40
CA THR A 94 5.19 13.87 -4.18
C THR A 94 6.03 15.04 -4.69
N LEU A 95 6.85 15.62 -3.82
CA LEU A 95 7.77 16.71 -4.16
C LEU A 95 8.78 16.33 -5.25
N ARG A 96 9.19 15.06 -5.30
CA ARG A 96 10.23 14.57 -6.22
C ARG A 96 9.69 13.96 -7.51
N SER A 97 8.47 13.43 -7.51
CA SER A 97 7.94 12.63 -8.62
C SER A 97 6.85 13.33 -9.44
N HIS A 98 6.30 14.45 -8.96
CA HIS A 98 5.19 15.14 -9.62
C HIS A 98 5.54 16.58 -9.98
N ASN A 99 5.06 17.02 -11.15
CA ASN A 99 5.03 18.44 -11.47
C ASN A 99 3.90 19.10 -10.69
N LEU A 100 4.24 19.70 -9.55
CA LEU A 100 3.26 20.27 -8.63
C LEU A 100 2.78 21.63 -9.14
N ALA A 101 1.62 21.65 -9.80
CA ALA A 101 0.95 22.89 -10.14
C ALA A 101 0.65 23.69 -8.86
N LYS A 102 1.17 24.92 -8.77
CA LYS A 102 1.09 25.80 -7.59
C LYS A 102 -0.34 26.16 -7.15
N LYS A 103 -1.35 25.88 -7.98
CA LYS A 103 -2.76 26.22 -7.73
C LYS A 103 -3.54 25.19 -6.91
N SER A 104 -2.99 23.99 -6.69
CA SER A 104 -3.65 22.95 -5.88
C SER A 104 -3.30 23.12 -4.40
N VAL A 105 -4.32 23.31 -3.55
CA VAL A 105 -4.17 23.38 -2.09
C VAL A 105 -3.53 22.11 -1.53
N SER A 106 -3.88 20.95 -2.09
CA SER A 106 -3.28 19.66 -1.70
C SER A 106 -1.78 19.63 -1.97
N ASN A 107 -1.35 20.12 -3.15
CA ASN A 107 0.07 20.18 -3.51
C ASN A 107 0.85 21.12 -2.59
N GLN A 108 0.28 22.28 -2.26
CA GLN A 108 0.91 23.23 -1.34
C GLN A 108 1.13 22.62 0.05
N ARG A 109 0.17 21.84 0.55
CA ARG A 109 0.31 21.13 1.83
C ARG A 109 1.43 20.08 1.79
N GLN A 110 1.54 19.31 0.72
CA GLN A 110 2.61 18.31 0.55
C GLN A 110 3.99 18.97 0.47
N ILE A 111 4.11 20.10 -0.26
CA ILE A 111 5.35 20.89 -0.32
C ILE A 111 5.74 21.39 1.06
N ALA A 112 4.81 22.05 1.77
CA ALA A 112 5.08 22.60 3.09
C ALA A 112 5.50 21.52 4.11
N LEU A 113 4.87 20.34 4.06
CA LEU A 113 5.24 19.21 4.91
C LEU A 113 6.66 18.70 4.60
N ALA A 114 7.00 18.53 3.32
CA ALA A 114 8.32 18.08 2.91
C ALA A 114 9.42 19.11 3.26
N GLU A 115 9.18 20.40 3.04
CA GLU A 115 10.10 21.48 3.41
C GLU A 115 10.33 21.54 4.93
N ALA A 116 9.25 21.50 5.73
CA ALA A 116 9.35 21.45 7.18
C ALA A 116 10.15 20.22 7.66
N TRP A 117 9.96 19.08 6.99
CA TRP A 117 10.71 17.88 7.29
C TRP A 117 12.20 18.03 6.98
N PHE A 118 12.57 18.62 5.83
CA PHE A 118 13.97 18.88 5.49
C PHE A 118 14.65 19.82 6.48
N VAL A 119 13.98 20.90 6.89
CA VAL A 119 14.51 21.83 7.90
C VAL A 119 14.78 21.10 9.22
N SER A 120 13.88 20.20 9.63
CA SER A 120 13.98 19.49 10.90
C SER A 120 15.01 18.36 10.90
N ASN A 121 15.28 17.73 9.75
CA ASN A 121 16.04 16.47 9.68
C ASN A 121 17.32 16.55 8.84
N GLY A 122 17.47 17.58 8.01
CA GLY A 122 18.59 17.76 7.09
C GLY A 122 19.64 18.78 7.54
N GLY A 123 19.29 19.69 8.46
CA GLY A 123 20.21 20.73 8.93
C GLY A 123 20.39 21.90 7.95
N LEU A 124 21.24 22.86 8.33
CA LEU A 124 21.55 24.07 7.57
C LEU A 124 23.10 24.26 7.55
N PRO A 125 23.78 24.01 6.42
CA PRO A 125 23.26 23.60 5.10
C PRO A 125 22.67 22.18 5.10
N LEU A 126 21.86 21.87 4.08
CA LEU A 126 21.20 20.57 3.93
C LEU A 126 22.22 19.43 3.80
N SER A 127 22.11 18.44 4.67
CA SER A 127 22.88 17.20 4.66
C SER A 127 22.00 16.03 4.22
N TRP A 128 22.28 15.48 3.03
CA TRP A 128 21.60 14.28 2.52
C TRP A 128 21.81 13.07 3.42
N GLU A 129 23.00 12.94 4.01
CA GLU A 129 23.28 11.85 4.96
C GLU A 129 22.38 11.92 6.20
N ALA A 130 22.17 13.12 6.73
CA ALA A 130 21.26 13.35 7.85
C ALA A 130 19.82 13.03 7.45
N CYS A 131 19.36 13.48 6.28
CA CYS A 131 18.04 13.12 5.76
C CYS A 131 17.86 11.61 5.60
N CYS A 132 18.81 10.91 4.97
CA CYS A 132 18.74 9.46 4.75
C CYS A 132 18.67 8.72 6.09
N THR A 133 19.51 9.10 7.04
CA THR A 133 19.57 8.47 8.36
C THR A 133 18.28 8.72 9.16
N SER A 134 17.77 9.96 9.16
CA SER A 134 16.54 10.31 9.86
C SER A 134 15.31 9.61 9.27
N LEU A 135 15.22 9.53 7.94
CA LEU A 135 14.13 8.81 7.28
C LEU A 135 14.20 7.31 7.57
N ALA A 136 15.38 6.69 7.41
CA ALA A 136 15.57 5.27 7.70
C ALA A 136 15.25 4.95 9.16
N GLY A 137 15.71 5.76 10.11
CA GLY A 137 15.40 5.60 11.54
C GLY A 137 13.91 5.64 11.83
N ARG A 138 13.20 6.62 11.26
CA ARG A 138 11.76 6.76 11.46
C ARG A 138 10.95 5.60 10.85
N VAL A 139 11.33 5.13 9.66
CA VAL A 139 10.67 3.97 9.04
C VAL A 139 10.98 2.67 9.80
N LEU A 140 12.21 2.51 10.28
CA LEU A 140 12.61 1.36 11.11
C LEU A 140 11.78 1.29 12.39
N GLU A 141 11.56 2.42 13.07
CA GLU A 141 10.70 2.48 14.26
C GLU A 141 9.27 2.03 13.95
N VAL A 142 8.72 2.45 12.81
CA VAL A 142 7.39 2.00 12.37
C VAL A 142 7.36 0.49 12.11
N PHE A 143 8.34 -0.08 11.41
CA PHE A 143 8.35 -1.53 11.16
C PHE A 143 8.54 -2.35 12.43
N ARG A 144 9.34 -1.87 13.38
CA ARG A 144 9.43 -2.48 14.72
C ARG A 144 8.10 -2.44 15.45
N LEU A 145 7.40 -1.29 15.42
CA LEU A 145 6.06 -1.15 15.99
C LEU A 145 5.07 -2.14 15.37
N LEU A 146 5.08 -2.28 14.04
CA LEU A 146 4.25 -3.27 13.34
C LEU A 146 4.60 -4.70 13.77
N GLY A 147 5.88 -5.03 13.91
CA GLY A 147 6.35 -6.33 14.35
C GLY A 147 5.95 -6.67 15.79
N VAL A 148 6.03 -5.70 16.70
CA VAL A 148 5.54 -5.87 18.09
C VAL A 148 4.02 -6.06 18.08
N THR A 149 3.29 -5.20 17.36
CA THR A 149 1.82 -5.30 17.25
C THR A 149 1.38 -6.66 16.70
N TRP A 150 2.07 -7.17 15.67
CA TRP A 150 1.79 -8.50 15.13
C TRP A 150 1.98 -9.58 16.19
N LYS A 151 3.13 -9.58 16.87
CA LYS A 151 3.46 -10.56 17.91
C LYS A 151 2.44 -10.54 19.05
N ASP A 152 2.03 -9.36 19.49
CA ASP A 152 1.03 -9.19 20.54
C ASP A 152 -0.34 -9.71 20.09
N ALA A 153 -0.73 -9.45 18.83
CA ALA A 153 -2.00 -9.92 18.26
C ALA A 153 -2.09 -11.46 18.14
N VAL A 154 -0.95 -12.16 18.04
CA VAL A 154 -0.89 -13.62 17.92
C VAL A 154 -0.40 -14.32 19.20
N ALA A 155 -0.19 -13.59 20.29
CA ALA A 155 0.38 -14.14 21.53
C ALA A 155 -0.61 -15.04 22.29
N SER A 156 -1.90 -14.72 22.25
CA SER A 156 -3.01 -15.46 22.88
C SER A 156 -3.63 -16.40 21.86
N GLU A 157 -3.85 -17.68 22.21
CA GLU A 157 -4.37 -18.69 21.27
C GLU A 157 -5.78 -18.35 20.77
N ASP A 158 -6.66 -17.89 21.67
CA ASP A 158 -8.03 -17.50 21.34
C ASP A 158 -8.06 -16.25 20.45
N ASP A 159 -7.30 -15.21 20.80
CA ASP A 159 -7.24 -13.96 20.02
C ASP A 159 -6.54 -14.17 18.68
N ARG A 160 -5.54 -15.05 18.63
CA ARG A 160 -4.80 -15.41 17.42
C ARG A 160 -5.72 -15.98 16.36
N ALA A 161 -6.56 -16.97 16.72
CA ALA A 161 -7.45 -17.61 15.75
C ALA A 161 -8.39 -16.57 15.12
N ILE A 162 -9.02 -15.73 15.94
CA ILE A 162 -9.93 -14.67 15.50
C ILE A 162 -9.21 -13.63 14.64
N PHE A 163 -8.03 -13.18 15.07
CA PHE A 163 -7.25 -12.18 14.33
C PHE A 163 -6.83 -12.70 12.96
N LEU A 164 -6.27 -13.91 12.90
CA LEU A 164 -5.78 -14.50 11.64
C LEU A 164 -6.94 -14.82 10.69
N GLU A 165 -8.08 -15.33 11.20
CA GLU A 165 -9.27 -15.55 10.38
C GLU A 165 -9.79 -14.23 9.77
N ASN A 166 -9.94 -13.18 10.58
CA ASN A 166 -10.37 -11.88 10.09
C ASN A 166 -9.39 -11.26 9.08
N LEU A 167 -8.09 -11.45 9.30
CA LEU A 167 -7.07 -11.00 8.35
C LEU A 167 -7.15 -11.76 7.03
N LEU A 168 -7.28 -13.09 7.07
CA LEU A 168 -7.43 -13.91 5.86
C LEU A 168 -8.69 -13.53 5.09
N LEU A 169 -9.83 -13.38 5.77
CA LEU A 169 -11.07 -12.90 5.16
C LEU A 169 -10.89 -11.52 4.51
N ALA A 170 -10.15 -10.61 5.16
CA ALA A 170 -9.87 -9.30 4.61
C ALA A 170 -8.95 -9.36 3.37
N ILE A 171 -7.98 -10.28 3.36
CA ILE A 171 -7.08 -10.49 2.21
C ILE A 171 -7.83 -11.13 1.05
N ASP A 172 -8.61 -12.18 1.32
CA ASP A 172 -9.36 -12.91 0.29
C ASP A 172 -10.51 -12.07 -0.29
N GLY A 173 -11.11 -11.25 0.56
CA GLY A 173 -12.09 -10.23 0.20
C GLY A 173 -11.50 -9.00 -0.49
N ASP A 174 -10.17 -8.85 -0.59
CA ASP A 174 -9.59 -7.76 -1.34
C ASP A 174 -9.60 -8.04 -2.84
N TRP A 175 -10.27 -7.15 -3.56
CA TRP A 175 -10.36 -7.14 -5.02
C TRP A 175 -9.74 -5.85 -5.51
N PRO A 176 -8.44 -5.83 -5.84
CA PRO A 176 -7.80 -4.64 -6.35
C PRO A 176 -8.42 -4.28 -7.69
N ALA A 177 -8.42 -2.98 -8.02
CA ALA A 177 -9.08 -2.46 -9.22
C ALA A 177 -8.64 -3.21 -10.48
N HIS A 178 -7.33 -3.38 -10.65
CA HIS A 178 -6.76 -4.03 -11.82
C HIS A 178 -7.14 -5.49 -11.97
N ALA A 179 -7.63 -6.17 -10.92
CA ALA A 179 -8.11 -7.54 -11.03
C ALA A 179 -9.29 -7.68 -12.01
N PHE A 180 -10.04 -6.59 -12.24
CA PHE A 180 -11.17 -6.58 -13.16
C PHE A 180 -10.79 -6.19 -14.60
N ASP A 181 -9.57 -5.71 -14.86
CA ASP A 181 -9.22 -5.09 -16.14
C ASP A 181 -9.28 -6.07 -17.30
N ALA A 182 -8.79 -7.30 -17.09
CA ALA A 182 -8.88 -8.36 -18.09
C ALA A 182 -10.34 -8.68 -18.46
N ALA A 183 -11.20 -8.84 -17.46
CA ALA A 183 -12.63 -9.13 -17.67
C ALA A 183 -13.35 -8.00 -18.42
N VAL A 184 -13.03 -6.74 -18.10
CA VAL A 184 -13.58 -5.57 -18.82
C VAL A 184 -13.07 -5.51 -20.25
N ALA A 185 -11.77 -5.71 -20.46
CA ALA A 185 -11.15 -5.68 -21.78
C ALA A 185 -11.71 -6.78 -22.70
N GLU A 186 -11.82 -8.01 -22.19
CA GLU A 186 -12.40 -9.15 -22.91
C GLU A 186 -13.87 -8.89 -23.26
N ALA A 187 -14.65 -8.41 -22.29
CA ALA A 187 -16.06 -8.10 -22.50
C ALA A 187 -16.25 -6.98 -23.55
N ALA A 188 -15.46 -5.89 -23.48
CA ALA A 188 -15.50 -4.79 -24.45
C ALA A 188 -15.12 -5.29 -25.86
N THR A 189 -14.05 -6.08 -25.96
CA THR A 189 -13.62 -6.71 -27.22
C THR A 189 -14.71 -7.61 -27.80
N SER A 190 -15.40 -8.39 -26.96
CA SER A 190 -16.46 -9.31 -27.39
C SER A 190 -17.67 -8.63 -28.01
N ILE A 191 -17.89 -7.34 -27.75
CA ILE A 191 -18.97 -6.53 -28.31
C ILE A 191 -18.48 -5.51 -29.36
N GLY A 192 -17.21 -5.61 -29.78
CA GLY A 192 -16.65 -4.79 -30.85
C GLY A 192 -16.22 -3.38 -30.43
N LEU A 193 -16.06 -3.10 -29.13
CA LEU A 193 -15.52 -1.83 -28.68
C LEU A 193 -13.99 -1.82 -28.83
N VAL A 194 -13.49 -0.99 -29.74
CA VAL A 194 -12.06 -0.75 -29.97
C VAL A 194 -11.63 0.48 -29.15
N ASP A 195 -10.39 0.46 -28.65
CA ASP A 195 -9.80 1.54 -27.84
C ASP A 195 -10.62 1.93 -26.59
N PHE A 196 -11.29 0.94 -25.99
CA PHE A 196 -12.10 1.15 -24.80
C PHE A 196 -11.24 1.47 -23.57
N ASP A 197 -11.53 2.58 -22.89
CA ASP A 197 -10.84 2.95 -21.66
C ASP A 197 -11.34 2.11 -20.47
N VAL A 198 -10.73 0.93 -20.32
CA VAL A 198 -10.98 -0.03 -19.24
C VAL A 198 -10.84 0.61 -17.87
N VAL A 199 -9.81 1.45 -17.70
CA VAL A 199 -9.47 2.05 -16.41
C VAL A 199 -10.54 3.05 -15.99
N ALA A 200 -10.93 3.95 -16.88
CA ALA A 200 -11.99 4.92 -16.62
C ALA A 200 -13.34 4.23 -16.38
N TYR A 201 -13.67 3.19 -17.17
CA TYR A 201 -14.92 2.44 -17.02
C TYR A 201 -15.01 1.72 -15.67
N ARG A 202 -13.94 1.05 -15.25
CA ARG A 202 -13.86 0.33 -13.98
C ARG A 202 -13.99 1.27 -12.78
N LEU A 203 -13.33 2.44 -12.81
CA LEU A 203 -13.26 3.33 -11.65
C LEU A 203 -14.64 3.73 -11.11
N THR A 204 -15.66 3.78 -11.97
CA THR A 204 -17.03 4.12 -11.58
C THR A 204 -17.85 2.92 -11.07
N ARG A 205 -17.36 1.68 -11.21
CA ARG A 205 -18.12 0.43 -10.97
C ARG A 205 -17.48 -0.54 -10.00
N ILE A 206 -16.20 -0.35 -9.70
CA ILE A 206 -15.39 -1.24 -8.86
C ILE A 206 -16.05 -1.59 -7.52
N GLU A 207 -16.69 -0.63 -6.86
CA GLU A 207 -17.36 -0.87 -5.57
C GLU A 207 -18.57 -1.80 -5.69
N ASN A 208 -19.29 -1.76 -6.81
CA ASN A 208 -20.39 -2.68 -7.07
C ASN A 208 -19.88 -4.08 -7.38
N TRP A 209 -18.79 -4.19 -8.14
CA TRP A 209 -18.18 -5.49 -8.43
C TRP A 209 -17.57 -6.12 -7.17
N ARG A 210 -16.97 -5.33 -6.28
CA ARG A 210 -16.53 -5.78 -4.96
C ARG A 210 -17.68 -6.32 -4.12
N LYS A 211 -18.81 -5.61 -4.07
CA LYS A 211 -20.02 -6.08 -3.36
C LYS A 211 -20.55 -7.39 -3.95
N LEU A 212 -20.55 -7.52 -5.28
CA LEU A 212 -20.94 -8.76 -5.94
C LEU A 212 -19.97 -9.90 -5.61
N ALA A 213 -18.67 -9.63 -5.64
CA ALA A 213 -17.63 -10.61 -5.30
C ALA A 213 -17.79 -11.16 -3.89
N ALA A 214 -18.15 -10.29 -2.94
CA ALA A 214 -18.35 -10.64 -1.53
C ALA A 214 -19.51 -11.62 -1.28
N LEU A 215 -20.38 -11.88 -2.27
CA LEU A 215 -21.45 -12.87 -2.17
C LEU A 215 -20.98 -14.30 -2.40
N PHE A 216 -19.71 -14.49 -2.78
CA PHE A 216 -19.13 -15.78 -3.11
C PHE A 216 -17.98 -16.10 -2.17
N CYS A 217 -17.91 -17.37 -1.74
CA CYS A 217 -16.80 -17.86 -0.90
C CYS A 217 -15.56 -18.22 -1.73
N ASP A 218 -15.73 -18.49 -3.02
CA ASP A 218 -14.66 -18.89 -3.93
C ASP A 218 -14.34 -17.77 -4.92
N ARG A 219 -13.04 -17.44 -5.03
CA ARG A 219 -12.55 -16.32 -5.84
C ARG A 219 -12.72 -16.56 -7.34
N GLU A 220 -12.54 -17.78 -7.83
CA GLU A 220 -12.72 -18.09 -9.25
C GLU A 220 -14.20 -18.01 -9.63
N VAL A 221 -15.08 -18.57 -8.81
CA VAL A 221 -16.53 -18.48 -8.99
C VAL A 221 -17.00 -17.02 -8.95
N ALA A 222 -16.49 -16.22 -8.00
CA ALA A 222 -16.76 -14.79 -7.93
C ALA A 222 -16.35 -14.08 -9.23
N MET A 223 -15.13 -14.34 -9.73
CA MET A 223 -14.62 -13.70 -10.94
C MET A 223 -15.46 -14.08 -12.17
N GLN A 224 -15.89 -15.34 -12.28
CA GLN A 224 -16.78 -15.77 -13.36
C GLN A 224 -18.13 -15.04 -13.32
N ALA A 225 -18.73 -14.90 -12.12
CA ALA A 225 -19.98 -14.17 -11.96
C ALA A 225 -19.83 -12.68 -12.30
N ILE A 226 -18.74 -12.06 -11.85
CA ILE A 226 -18.42 -10.65 -12.14
C ILE A 226 -18.18 -10.45 -13.63
N THR A 227 -17.42 -11.34 -14.29
CA THR A 227 -17.17 -11.26 -15.73
C THR A 227 -18.48 -11.31 -16.54
N ARG A 228 -19.42 -12.18 -16.15
CA ARG A 228 -20.76 -12.21 -16.75
C ARG A 228 -21.53 -10.91 -16.51
N ALA A 229 -21.49 -10.37 -15.29
CA ALA A 229 -22.13 -9.11 -14.95
C ALA A 229 -21.56 -7.94 -15.77
N ILE A 230 -20.22 -7.83 -15.87
CA ILE A 230 -19.51 -6.83 -16.67
C ILE A 230 -19.91 -6.95 -18.15
N THR A 231 -19.92 -8.16 -18.69
CA THR A 231 -20.30 -8.42 -20.08
C THR A 231 -21.74 -7.98 -20.35
N GLN A 232 -22.67 -8.33 -19.46
CA GLN A 232 -24.07 -7.94 -19.61
C GLN A 232 -24.25 -6.42 -19.48
N GLU A 233 -23.53 -5.79 -18.56
CA GLU A 233 -23.56 -4.34 -18.36
C GLU A 233 -23.06 -3.60 -19.60
N LEU A 234 -21.90 -4.02 -20.15
CA LEU A 234 -21.36 -3.44 -21.37
C LEU A 234 -22.29 -3.64 -22.58
N LYS A 235 -22.91 -4.82 -22.73
CA LYS A 235 -23.94 -5.05 -23.75
C LYS A 235 -25.14 -4.13 -23.59
N THR A 236 -25.60 -3.91 -22.35
CA THR A 236 -26.75 -3.04 -22.09
C THR A 236 -26.45 -1.57 -22.40
N ILE A 237 -25.23 -1.12 -22.14
CA ILE A 237 -24.84 0.28 -22.31
C ILE A 237 -24.43 0.60 -23.76
N PHE A 238 -23.71 -0.31 -24.41
CA PHE A 238 -23.05 -0.07 -25.70
C PHE A 238 -23.45 -1.04 -26.81
N GLY A 239 -24.07 -2.17 -26.48
CA GLY A 239 -24.58 -3.10 -27.48
C GLY A 239 -25.77 -2.48 -28.20
N SER A 240 -25.75 -2.52 -29.53
CA SER A 240 -26.94 -2.30 -30.35
C SER A 240 -27.63 -3.65 -30.52
N ASP A 241 -28.94 -3.73 -30.29
CA ASP A 241 -29.75 -4.90 -30.65
C ASP A 241 -29.63 -5.25 -32.15
#